data_AF-A0A4Q2RJS3-F1
#
_entry.id   AF-A0A4Q2RJS3-F1
#
_cell.length_a   1.000
_cell.length_b   1.000
_cell.length_c   1.000
_cell.angle_alpha   90.00
_cell.angle_beta   90.00
_cell.angle_gamma   90.00
#
_symmetry.space_group_name_H-M   'P 1'
#
loop_
_entity.id
_entity.type
_entity.pdbx_description
1 polymer ?
#
loop_
_entity_poly.entity_id
_entity_poly.type
_entity_poly.pdbx_seq_one_letter_code
_entity_poly.pdbx_strand_id
1 'polypeptide(L)' 'MTSSPDIKNLGGRPATGQGAPVLVRMQPDLLSALDAFATDQGDPQPSRPEAVRRALADHLRAKGYLPASADAADHIDGTG' A
#
# COMPACT_ATOMS: atom_id res chain seq x y z
N MET A 1 5.97 -22.17 15.59
CA MET A 1 4.64 -21.52 15.48
C MET A 1 4.82 -20.26 14.65
N THR A 2 4.19 -20.21 13.47
CA THR A 2 3.59 -19.04 12.79
C THR A 2 3.46 -19.41 11.30
N SER A 3 2.35 -20.05 10.94
CA SER A 3 1.93 -20.22 9.55
C SER A 3 0.80 -19.23 9.32
N SER A 4 1.09 -18.12 8.65
CA SER A 4 0.05 -17.21 8.16
C SER A 4 -0.81 -17.96 7.13
N PRO A 5 -2.15 -17.83 7.16
CA PRO A 5 -2.98 -18.52 6.18
C PRO A 5 -2.78 -17.87 4.80
N ASP A 6 -2.14 -18.62 3.92
CA ASP A 6 -2.17 -18.46 2.46
C ASP A 6 -3.63 -18.48 2.00
N ILE A 7 -4.18 -17.30 1.70
CA ILE A 7 -5.49 -17.16 1.05
C ILE A 7 -5.32 -17.61 -0.40
N LYS A 8 -5.55 -18.91 -0.62
CA LYS A 8 -5.56 -19.53 -1.95
C LYS A 8 -6.66 -18.89 -2.79
N ASN A 9 -6.27 -18.25 -3.88
CA ASN A 9 -7.16 -17.54 -4.80
C ASN A 9 -8.25 -18.47 -5.37
N LEU A 10 -9.52 -18.21 -5.04
CA LEU A 10 -10.69 -18.81 -5.70
C LEU A 10 -10.94 -18.11 -7.05
N GLY A 11 -10.21 -18.51 -8.09
CA GLY A 11 -10.68 -18.47 -9.49
C GLY A 11 -11.24 -17.16 -10.05
N GLY A 12 -10.42 -16.09 -10.13
CA GLY A 12 -10.77 -14.90 -10.91
C GLY A 12 -9.69 -13.83 -10.94
N ARG A 13 -8.88 -13.81 -12.01
CA ARG A 13 -7.80 -12.85 -12.34
C ARG A 13 -6.50 -12.99 -11.52
N PRO A 14 -5.30 -12.97 -12.15
CA PRO A 14 -4.03 -12.96 -11.42
C PRO A 14 -4.02 -11.80 -10.42
N ALA A 15 -3.45 -12.03 -9.23
CA ALA A 15 -3.29 -11.01 -8.21
C ALA A 15 -2.42 -9.86 -8.76
N THR A 16 -3.05 -8.80 -9.27
CA THR A 16 -2.36 -7.64 -9.87
C THR A 16 -1.73 -6.71 -8.83
N GLY A 17 -1.47 -7.20 -7.62
CA GLY A 17 -0.79 -6.47 -6.56
C GLY A 17 0.40 -7.25 -6.06
N GLN A 18 1.61 -6.84 -6.44
CA GLN A 18 2.82 -7.23 -5.73
C GLN A 18 2.69 -6.74 -4.27
N GLY A 19 2.86 -7.65 -3.30
CA GLY A 19 2.80 -7.34 -1.86
C GLY A 19 1.96 -8.33 -1.04
N ALA A 20 2.24 -8.42 0.27
CA ALA A 20 1.45 -9.24 1.18
C ALA A 20 0.09 -8.56 1.50
N PRO A 21 -1.04 -9.29 1.47
CA PRO A 21 -2.34 -8.71 1.78
C PRO A 21 -2.45 -8.32 3.26
N VAL A 22 -2.86 -7.08 3.53
CA VAL A 22 -3.17 -6.60 4.88
C VAL A 22 -4.69 -6.44 4.98
N LEU A 23 -5.37 -7.41 5.60
CA LEU A 23 -6.83 -7.41 5.75
C LEU A 23 -7.25 -6.60 6.99
N VAL A 24 -7.62 -5.34 6.78
CA VAL A 24 -8.13 -4.45 7.84
C VAL A 24 -9.59 -4.10 7.57
N ARG A 25 -10.43 -4.22 8.59
CA ARG A 25 -11.80 -3.70 8.56
C ARG A 25 -11.77 -2.21 8.89
N MET A 26 -12.09 -1.37 7.91
CA MET A 26 -12.19 0.07 8.10
C MET A 26 -13.60 0.47 8.53
N GLN A 27 -13.67 1.37 9.52
CA GLN A 27 -14.91 1.97 9.97
C GLN A 27 -15.45 2.97 8.91
N PRO A 28 -16.77 3.25 8.88
CA PRO A 28 -17.39 4.05 7.82
C PRO A 28 -16.84 5.48 7.73
N ASP A 29 -16.53 6.10 8.87
CA ASP A 29 -15.91 7.43 8.92
C ASP A 29 -14.54 7.46 8.19
N LEU A 30 -13.69 6.47 8.50
CA LEU A 30 -12.38 6.35 7.86
C LEU A 30 -12.48 6.03 6.37
N LEU A 31 -13.46 5.22 5.97
CA LEU A 31 -13.74 4.96 4.54
C LEU A 31 -14.15 6.23 3.81
N SER A 32 -15.03 7.04 4.41
CA SER A 32 -15.47 8.30 3.81
C SER A 32 -14.31 9.29 3.66
N ALA A 33 -13.43 9.38 4.66
CA ALA A 33 -12.23 10.22 4.58
C ALA A 33 -11.27 9.75 3.48
N LEU A 34 -11.11 8.43 3.32
CA LEU A 34 -10.29 7.84 2.27
C LEU A 34 -10.85 8.08 0.87
N ASP A 35 -12.16 7.92 0.68
CA ASP A 35 -12.82 8.20 -0.61
C ASP A 35 -12.72 9.70 -0.97
N ALA A 36 -12.80 10.60 0.01
CA ALA A 36 -12.54 12.04 -0.19
C ALA A 36 -11.08 12.30 -0.60
N PHE A 37 -10.11 11.70 0.11
CA PHE A 37 -8.69 11.78 -0.25
C PHE A 37 -8.43 11.26 -1.67
N ALA A 38 -9.06 10.16 -2.08
CA ALA A 38 -8.93 9.62 -3.44
C ALA A 38 -9.48 10.61 -4.48
N THR A 39 -10.58 11.30 -4.19
CA THR A 39 -11.18 12.31 -5.08
C THR A 39 -10.28 13.54 -5.27
N ASP A 40 -9.59 13.95 -4.22
CA ASP A 40 -8.69 15.11 -4.26
C ASP A 40 -7.46 14.90 -5.18
N GLN A 41 -7.08 13.65 -5.44
CA GLN A 41 -5.91 13.28 -6.26
C GLN A 41 -6.13 13.49 -7.78
N GLY A 42 -7.33 13.88 -8.21
CA GLY A 42 -7.64 14.18 -9.62
C GLY A 42 -7.87 12.96 -10.50
N ASP A 43 -7.92 13.17 -11.82
CA ASP A 43 -8.17 12.13 -12.82
C ASP A 43 -6.85 11.59 -13.42
N PRO A 44 -6.64 10.26 -13.48
CA PRO A 44 -7.57 9.22 -13.05
C PRO A 44 -7.63 9.05 -11.53
N GLN A 45 -8.85 8.96 -11.01
CA GLN A 45 -9.07 8.76 -9.59
C GLN A 45 -8.41 7.45 -9.12
N PRO A 46 -7.54 7.50 -8.11
CA PRO A 46 -6.92 6.31 -7.57
C PRO A 46 -7.97 5.36 -6.99
N SER A 47 -7.80 4.06 -7.26
CA SER A 47 -8.62 3.03 -6.61
C SER A 47 -8.42 3.08 -5.09
N ARG A 48 -9.43 2.73 -4.28
CA ARG A 48 -9.30 2.66 -2.81
C ARG A 48 -8.00 1.99 -2.30
N PRO A 49 -7.60 0.79 -2.76
CA PRO A 49 -6.35 0.16 -2.31
C PRO A 49 -5.09 0.92 -2.73
N GLU A 50 -5.17 1.77 -3.75
CA GLU A 50 -4.07 2.63 -4.22
C GLU A 50 -4.02 3.91 -3.38
N ALA A 51 -5.16 4.53 -3.11
CA ALA A 51 -5.30 5.65 -2.18
C ALA A 51 -4.78 5.29 -0.76
N VAL A 52 -5.10 4.10 -0.25
CA VAL A 52 -4.56 3.61 1.03
C VAL A 52 -3.04 3.51 0.99
N ARG A 53 -2.46 2.97 -0.09
CA ARG A 53 -1.00 2.86 -0.23
C ARG A 53 -0.34 4.23 -0.23
N ARG A 54 -0.90 5.21 -0.95
CA ARG A 54 -0.39 6.59 -0.98
C ARG A 54 -0.45 7.25 0.39
N ALA A 55 -1.63 7.22 1.04
CA ALA A 55 -1.83 7.83 2.35
C ALA A 55 -0.93 7.20 3.42
N LEU A 56 -0.78 5.87 3.40
CA LEU A 56 0.09 5.17 4.33
C LEU A 56 1.56 5.48 4.06
N ALA A 57 2.00 5.48 2.80
CA ALA A 57 3.38 5.80 2.46
C ALA A 57 3.74 7.23 2.87
N ASP A 58 2.86 8.20 2.63
CA ASP A 58 3.04 9.58 3.06
C ASP A 58 3.16 9.69 4.59
N HIS A 59 2.22 9.08 5.32
CA HIS A 59 2.24 9.07 6.78
C HIS A 59 3.51 8.44 7.35
N LEU A 60 3.96 7.31 6.79
CA LEU A 60 5.16 6.61 7.24
C LEU A 60 6.43 7.39 6.89
N ARG A 61 6.49 8.07 5.74
CA ARG A 61 7.60 8.98 5.39
C ARG A 61 7.67 10.16 6.34
N ALA A 62 6.54 10.80 6.63
CA ALA A 62 6.46 11.93 7.56
C ALA A 62 6.93 11.56 8.98
N LYS A 63 6.82 10.28 9.35
CA LYS A 63 7.30 9.74 10.63
C LYS A 63 8.71 9.15 10.58
N GLY A 64 9.34 9.08 9.40
CA GLY A 64 10.69 8.51 9.22
C GLY A 64 10.74 6.98 9.18
N TYR A 65 9.60 6.28 9.08
CA TYR A 65 9.55 4.82 8.95
C TYR A 65 9.79 4.34 7.51
N LEU A 66 9.65 5.24 6.51
CA LEU A 66 9.92 4.96 5.12
C LEU A 66 10.93 5.99 4.57
N PRO A 67 11.99 5.57 3.85
CA PRO A 67 12.91 6.51 3.22
C PRO A 67 12.23 7.35 2.12
N ALA A 68 12.75 8.56 1.89
CA ALA A 68 12.16 9.55 0.99
C ALA A 68 12.24 9.16 -0.51
N SER A 69 13.12 8.24 -0.89
CA SER A 69 13.24 7.73 -2.27
C SER A 69 13.75 6.30 -2.23
N ALA A 70 13.00 5.38 -2.82
CA ALA A 70 13.46 4.02 -3.10
C ALA A 70 14.13 3.93 -4.49
N ASP A 71 14.44 5.07 -5.13
CA ASP A 71 15.03 5.15 -6.47
C ASP A 71 16.57 5.34 -6.45
N ALA A 72 17.22 5.21 -5.28
CA ALA A 72 18.68 5.30 -5.16
C ALA A 72 19.37 4.03 -4.61
N ALA A 73 18.61 2.99 -4.26
CA ALA A 73 19.15 1.81 -3.59
C ALA A 73 19.61 0.67 -4.53
N ASP A 74 19.62 0.89 -5.85
CA ASP A 74 20.05 -0.12 -6.84
C ASP A 74 21.52 0.02 -7.31
N HIS A 75 22.34 0.92 -6.74
CA HIS A 75 23.71 1.12 -7.29
C HIS A 75 24.86 1.43 -6.30
N ILE A 76 24.88 0.90 -5.07
CA ILE A 76 26.12 0.95 -4.27
C ILE A 76 26.52 -0.41 -3.68
N ASP A 77 27.44 -1.02 -4.42
CA ASP A 77 28.57 -1.89 -4.07
C ASP A 77 28.87 -2.20 -2.58
N GLY A 78 29.23 -3.46 -2.32
CA GLY A 78 30.41 -3.77 -1.50
C GLY A 78 30.23 -4.02 -0.01
N THR A 79 30.12 -5.29 0.39
CA THR A 79 30.68 -5.86 1.64
C THR A 79 30.80 -7.36 1.36
N GLY A 80 31.95 -8.00 1.27
CA GLY A 80 33.22 -7.85 1.98
C GLY A 80 33.62 -9.27 2.39
#